data_AF-A0A328EE32-F1
#
_entry.id   AF-A0A328EE32-F1
#
_cell.length_a   1.000
_cell.length_b   1.000
_cell.length_c   1.000
_cell.angle_alpha   90.00
_cell.angle_beta   90.00
_cell.angle_gamma   90.00
#
_symmetry.space_group_name_H-M   'P 1'
#
loop_
_entity.id
_entity.type
_entity.pdbx_description
1 polymer ?
#
loop_
_entity_poly.entity_id
_entity_poly.type
_entity_poly.pdbx_seq_one_letter_code
_entity_poly.pdbx_strand_id
1 'polypeptide(L)'
;MSRKQNGSGPTKWASMALLIMGLVSCIVVYAFISAALTPGAAKIESLEEETGEGIEGCCRGVENLELWGPAVNWGADFKLNSSAECCRACRAMCSSGESGPCLCDTWVFCGHREACGSKFGECWLKKQQDTFRPDRQEAGNKIMWTSGIIFGRGKGIVALETEHGTIRVKLLPECSPRSIMYILELLSSRHCAGCRFYRAEGRGEVWDSHGNHIKDASFGPPYALVQGTLEAQGVAFNDIPDEFCPTITRGSVAWIESGPEFFISLSNHREWTNTYTVFGSVVAEDMEIVERIAQLPTKPDVWNGVSVSVLEKHVPLKVRRIEIARS
;
A
#
# COMPACT_ATOMS: atom_id res chain seq x y z
N MET A 1 -67.98 33.95 -40.62
CA MET A 1 -67.26 33.45 -41.80
C MET A 1 -65.76 33.54 -41.54
N SER A 2 -65.08 32.41 -41.77
CA SER A 2 -63.65 32.18 -42.01
C SER A 2 -62.55 32.82 -41.16
N ARG A 3 -61.83 31.93 -40.48
CA ARG A 3 -60.44 32.04 -40.01
C ARG A 3 -59.49 31.96 -41.22
N LYS A 4 -58.48 32.81 -41.32
CA LYS A 4 -57.25 32.49 -42.06
C LYS A 4 -56.02 33.08 -41.35
N GLN A 5 -54.96 32.28 -41.42
CA GLN A 5 -53.76 32.22 -40.59
C GLN A 5 -52.77 33.35 -40.85
N ASN A 6 -51.96 33.70 -39.84
CA ASN A 6 -50.71 34.46 -40.03
C ASN A 6 -49.50 33.55 -39.73
N GLY A 7 -48.57 33.52 -40.69
CA GLY A 7 -47.52 32.53 -40.85
C GLY A 7 -46.39 32.58 -39.81
N SER A 8 -45.82 31.40 -39.58
CA SER A 8 -44.58 31.16 -38.86
C SER A 8 -43.38 31.55 -39.75
N GLY A 9 -42.63 32.58 -39.37
CA GLY A 9 -41.46 33.05 -40.12
C GLY A 9 -40.23 32.13 -40.00
N PRO A 10 -39.30 32.16 -41.00
CA PRO A 10 -38.13 31.28 -41.11
C PRO A 10 -37.05 31.51 -40.04
N THR A 11 -37.11 32.67 -39.38
CA THR A 11 -36.11 33.17 -38.43
C THR A 11 -36.07 32.40 -37.10
N LYS A 12 -37.20 31.82 -36.67
CA LYS A 12 -37.25 31.05 -35.41
C LYS A 12 -36.52 29.71 -35.52
N TRP A 13 -36.57 29.08 -36.68
CA TRP A 13 -35.91 27.79 -36.94
C TRP A 13 -34.39 27.96 -37.07
N ALA A 14 -33.94 29.03 -37.74
CA ALA A 14 -32.53 29.36 -37.84
C ALA A 14 -31.91 29.69 -36.45
N SER A 15 -32.64 30.45 -35.62
CA SER A 15 -32.18 30.77 -34.26
C SER A 15 -32.12 29.53 -33.35
N MET A 16 -33.08 28.61 -33.48
CA MET A 16 -33.06 27.35 -32.73
C MET A 16 -31.95 26.41 -33.20
N ALA A 17 -31.68 26.35 -34.51
CA ALA A 17 -30.57 25.57 -35.06
C ALA A 17 -29.20 26.08 -34.61
N LEU A 18 -29.00 27.40 -34.55
CA LEU A 18 -27.76 28.00 -34.05
C LEU A 18 -27.52 27.71 -32.56
N LEU A 19 -28.57 27.73 -31.74
CA LEU A 19 -28.49 27.36 -30.32
C LEU A 19 -28.12 25.88 -30.14
N ILE A 20 -28.71 24.99 -30.94
CA ILE A 20 -28.41 23.55 -30.89
C ILE A 20 -26.96 23.30 -31.33
N MET A 21 -26.49 23.95 -32.40
CA MET A 21 -25.09 23.82 -32.83
C MET A 21 -24.10 24.34 -31.78
N GLY A 22 -24.44 25.45 -31.09
CA GLY A 22 -23.66 25.94 -29.97
C GLY A 22 -23.57 24.94 -28.81
N LEU A 23 -24.70 24.34 -28.43
CA LEU A 23 -24.74 23.33 -27.36
C LEU A 23 -23.96 22.06 -27.72
N VAL A 24 -24.08 21.57 -28.95
CA VAL A 24 -23.32 20.41 -29.42
C VAL A 24 -21.82 20.72 -29.45
N SER A 25 -21.43 21.91 -29.91
CA SER A 25 -20.03 22.34 -29.88
C SER A 25 -19.48 22.40 -28.45
N CYS A 26 -20.24 22.94 -27.50
CA CYS A 26 -19.85 22.96 -26.09
C CYS A 26 -19.73 21.55 -25.50
N ILE A 27 -20.62 20.63 -25.83
CA ILE A 27 -20.57 19.24 -25.35
C ILE A 27 -19.34 18.52 -25.92
N VAL A 28 -19.05 18.70 -27.21
CA VAL A 28 -17.88 18.10 -27.85
C VAL A 28 -16.59 18.66 -27.25
N VAL A 29 -16.48 19.99 -27.11
CA VAL A 29 -15.33 20.63 -26.46
C VAL A 29 -15.18 20.18 -25.02
N TYR A 30 -16.28 20.08 -24.25
CA TYR A 30 -16.26 19.56 -22.89
C TYR A 30 -15.81 18.10 -22.83
N ALA A 31 -16.26 17.25 -23.74
CA ALA A 31 -15.83 15.85 -23.82
C ALA A 31 -14.34 15.72 -24.17
N PHE A 32 -13.84 16.51 -25.12
CA PHE A 32 -12.42 16.51 -25.50
C PHE A 32 -11.53 17.10 -24.41
N ILE A 33 -11.94 18.19 -23.77
CA ILE A 33 -11.21 18.79 -22.64
C ILE A 33 -11.24 17.86 -21.44
N SER A 34 -12.37 17.20 -21.15
CA SER A 34 -12.46 16.22 -20.06
C SER A 34 -11.54 15.03 -20.31
N ALA A 35 -11.51 14.50 -21.54
CA ALA A 35 -10.61 13.41 -21.92
C ALA A 35 -9.11 13.82 -21.90
N ALA A 36 -8.79 15.07 -22.26
CA ALA A 36 -7.42 15.60 -22.24
C ALA A 36 -6.96 16.04 -20.83
N LEU A 37 -7.89 16.44 -19.95
CA LEU A 37 -7.65 16.86 -18.56
C LEU A 37 -7.94 15.77 -17.53
N THR A 38 -8.23 14.53 -17.95
CA THR A 38 -8.11 13.35 -17.10
C THR A 38 -6.74 12.69 -17.30
N PRO A 39 -5.66 13.20 -16.70
CA PRO A 39 -4.48 12.38 -16.48
C PRO A 39 -4.80 11.42 -15.33
N GLY A 40 -4.80 10.10 -15.60
CA GLY A 40 -4.51 9.13 -14.55
C GLY A 40 -5.59 8.11 -14.17
N ALA A 41 -6.74 8.02 -14.83
CA ALA A 41 -7.66 6.89 -14.57
C ALA A 41 -7.11 5.57 -15.17
N ALA A 42 -6.59 5.61 -16.39
CA ALA A 42 -6.13 4.42 -17.12
C ALA A 42 -4.82 3.80 -16.60
N LYS A 43 -4.11 4.43 -15.64
CA LYS A 43 -2.83 3.93 -15.11
C LYS A 43 -2.94 3.31 -13.71
N ILE A 44 -4.06 3.53 -13.02
CA ILE A 44 -4.35 2.88 -11.74
C ILE A 44 -4.88 1.46 -11.98
N GLU A 45 -5.64 1.23 -13.06
CA GLU A 45 -6.14 -0.09 -13.46
C GLU A 45 -5.02 -1.10 -13.73
N SER A 46 -3.90 -0.67 -14.35
CA SER A 46 -2.79 -1.59 -14.67
C SER A 46 -2.03 -2.10 -13.44
N LEU A 47 -2.17 -1.47 -12.27
CA LEU A 47 -1.60 -1.96 -11.00
C LEU A 47 -2.56 -2.89 -10.24
N GLU A 48 -3.83 -2.94 -10.64
CA GLU A 48 -4.82 -3.80 -10.00
C GLU A 48 -5.09 -5.06 -10.83
N GLU A 49 -4.99 -5.00 -12.15
CA GLU A 49 -5.16 -6.17 -13.03
C GLU A 49 -4.03 -7.21 -12.92
N GLU A 50 -2.80 -6.82 -12.54
CA GLU A 50 -1.74 -7.80 -12.25
C GLU A 50 -1.82 -8.41 -10.83
N THR A 51 -2.74 -7.96 -9.97
CA THR A 51 -2.88 -8.45 -8.58
C THR A 51 -4.01 -9.48 -8.39
N GLY A 52 -4.61 -9.93 -9.49
CA GLY A 52 -5.73 -10.88 -9.51
C GLY A 52 -5.34 -12.35 -9.29
N GLU A 53 -4.08 -12.71 -9.47
CA GLU A 53 -3.54 -14.02 -9.06
C GLU A 53 -2.91 -13.89 -7.67
N GLY A 54 -3.33 -14.75 -6.74
CA GLY A 54 -2.87 -14.70 -5.36
C GLY A 54 -1.35 -14.73 -5.30
N ILE A 55 -0.74 -13.67 -4.77
CA ILE A 55 0.67 -13.66 -4.43
C ILE A 55 0.93 -14.85 -3.50
N GLU A 56 1.64 -15.85 -4.02
CA GLU A 56 2.01 -17.04 -3.26
C GLU A 56 2.75 -16.61 -1.99
N GLY A 57 2.31 -17.10 -0.83
CA GLY A 57 2.89 -16.75 0.47
C GLY A 57 2.14 -15.71 1.30
N CYS A 58 1.14 -15.01 0.76
CA CYS A 58 0.29 -14.09 1.53
C CYS A 58 -0.92 -14.78 2.20
N CYS A 59 -1.69 -14.02 2.97
CA CYS A 59 -2.88 -14.43 3.71
C CYS A 59 -2.63 -15.42 4.86
N ARG A 60 -1.46 -15.36 5.51
CA ARG A 60 -1.14 -16.22 6.67
C ARG A 60 -1.74 -15.71 7.97
N GLY A 61 -1.80 -14.39 8.15
CA GLY A 61 -2.20 -13.72 9.39
C GLY A 61 -1.15 -13.86 10.50
N VAL A 62 -1.51 -13.42 11.71
CA VAL A 62 -0.70 -13.58 12.92
C VAL A 62 -1.37 -14.61 13.82
N GLU A 63 -0.64 -15.68 14.12
CA GLU A 63 -1.06 -16.70 15.08
C GLU A 63 -1.12 -16.13 16.50
N ASN A 64 -1.97 -16.72 17.33
CA ASN A 64 -2.14 -16.36 18.73
C ASN A 64 -2.51 -14.88 18.94
N LEU A 65 -3.36 -14.36 18.05
CA LEU A 65 -3.84 -12.98 18.06
C LEU A 65 -5.35 -12.96 17.87
N GLU A 66 -6.07 -12.27 18.75
CA GLU A 66 -7.51 -12.03 18.60
C GLU A 66 -7.79 -10.57 18.27
N LEU A 67 -8.30 -10.35 17.04
CA LEU A 67 -8.82 -9.05 16.62
C LEU A 67 -10.35 -9.01 16.79
N TRP A 68 -10.82 -8.00 17.53
CA TRP A 68 -12.23 -7.77 17.80
C TRP A 68 -12.90 -6.96 16.69
N GLY A 69 -14.21 -6.85 16.79
CA GLY A 69 -15.05 -6.10 15.86
C GLY A 69 -16.38 -6.79 15.60
N PRO A 70 -17.42 -6.03 15.21
CA PRO A 70 -18.70 -6.58 14.78
C PRO A 70 -18.50 -7.59 13.65
N ALA A 71 -19.12 -8.76 13.80
CA ALA A 71 -19.13 -9.79 12.78
C ALA A 71 -20.00 -9.35 11.60
N VAL A 72 -19.42 -9.40 10.40
CA VAL A 72 -20.14 -9.29 9.13
C VAL A 72 -20.43 -10.66 8.53
N ASN A 73 -19.71 -11.69 8.98
CA ASN A 73 -20.08 -13.09 8.79
C ASN A 73 -19.74 -13.89 10.06
N TRP A 74 -20.66 -14.72 10.51
CA TRP A 74 -20.57 -15.45 11.77
C TRP A 74 -19.79 -16.76 11.58
N GLY A 75 -18.68 -16.93 12.28
CA GLY A 75 -17.81 -18.10 12.12
C GLY A 75 -18.44 -19.41 12.55
N ALA A 76 -19.45 -19.38 13.42
CA ALA A 76 -20.22 -20.57 13.81
C ALA A 76 -20.87 -21.27 12.61
N ASP A 77 -21.34 -20.50 11.63
CA ASP A 77 -21.99 -20.97 10.41
C ASP A 77 -21.06 -20.91 9.18
N PHE A 78 -19.85 -20.36 9.34
CA PHE A 78 -18.88 -20.17 8.27
C PHE A 78 -17.55 -20.82 8.62
N LYS A 79 -17.38 -22.07 8.17
CA LYS A 79 -16.17 -22.87 8.41
C LYS A 79 -15.35 -23.06 7.14
N LEU A 80 -14.04 -22.90 7.27
CA LEU A 80 -13.05 -23.02 6.19
C LEU A 80 -11.89 -23.92 6.62
N ASN A 81 -11.06 -24.32 5.67
CA ASN A 81 -9.97 -25.27 5.93
C ASN A 81 -8.65 -24.60 6.32
N SER A 82 -8.51 -23.29 6.12
CA SER A 82 -7.28 -22.56 6.40
C SER A 82 -7.50 -21.08 6.69
N SER A 83 -6.51 -20.46 7.36
CA SER A 83 -6.44 -19.01 7.52
C SER A 83 -6.37 -18.29 6.18
N ALA A 84 -5.68 -18.87 5.20
CA ALA A 84 -5.58 -18.33 3.86
C ALA A 84 -6.93 -18.28 3.11
N GLU A 85 -7.80 -19.27 3.30
CA GLU A 85 -9.18 -19.22 2.80
C GLU A 85 -9.99 -18.14 3.54
N CYS A 86 -9.84 -18.01 4.85
CA CYS A 86 -10.55 -17.01 5.65
C CYS A 86 -10.17 -15.57 5.27
N CYS A 87 -8.86 -15.32 5.10
CA CYS A 87 -8.33 -14.06 4.57
C CYS A 87 -8.90 -13.73 3.20
N ARG A 88 -8.85 -14.68 2.25
CA ARG A 88 -9.40 -14.49 0.90
C ARG A 88 -10.91 -14.25 0.91
N ALA A 89 -11.65 -14.89 1.81
CA ALA A 89 -13.08 -14.64 1.99
C ALA A 89 -13.35 -13.20 2.45
N CYS A 90 -12.57 -12.69 3.40
CA CYS A 90 -12.63 -11.28 3.81
C CYS A 90 -12.28 -10.35 2.64
N ARG A 91 -11.21 -10.66 1.90
CA ARG A 91 -10.74 -9.86 0.75
C ARG A 91 -11.80 -9.76 -0.35
N ALA A 92 -12.52 -10.86 -0.62
CA ALA A 92 -13.59 -10.86 -1.61
C ALA A 92 -14.71 -9.86 -1.27
N MET A 93 -14.90 -9.54 0.02
CA MET A 93 -15.85 -8.52 0.49
C MET A 93 -15.30 -7.07 0.39
N CYS A 94 -14.08 -6.90 -0.12
CA CYS A 94 -13.47 -5.62 -0.46
C CYS A 94 -13.46 -5.33 -1.97
N SER A 95 -13.71 -6.33 -2.81
CA SER A 95 -13.60 -6.23 -4.28
C SER A 95 -14.89 -5.79 -4.98
N SER A 96 -15.94 -5.39 -4.22
CA SER A 96 -17.25 -5.02 -4.77
C SER A 96 -17.34 -3.53 -5.10
N GLY A 97 -17.06 -3.17 -6.36
CA GLY A 97 -17.43 -1.89 -7.00
C GLY A 97 -16.44 -0.72 -6.83
N GLU A 98 -16.47 0.22 -7.79
CA GLU A 98 -15.52 1.35 -7.96
C GLU A 98 -15.45 2.35 -6.80
N SER A 99 -16.35 2.26 -5.80
CA SER A 99 -16.40 3.20 -4.67
C SER A 99 -16.96 2.59 -3.37
N GLY A 100 -17.10 1.27 -3.32
CA GLY A 100 -17.71 0.58 -2.17
C GLY A 100 -16.76 0.47 -0.97
N PRO A 101 -17.22 0.71 0.27
CA PRO A 101 -16.41 0.42 1.45
C PRO A 101 -16.25 -1.09 1.61
N CYS A 102 -15.03 -1.56 1.93
CA CYS A 102 -14.81 -2.94 2.39
C CYS A 102 -15.80 -3.32 3.50
N LEU A 103 -16.63 -4.33 3.25
CA LEU A 103 -17.56 -4.84 4.25
C LEU A 103 -16.83 -5.68 5.30
N CYS A 104 -15.75 -6.37 4.92
CA CYS A 104 -14.82 -7.02 5.82
C CYS A 104 -13.45 -6.35 5.72
N ASP A 105 -12.83 -6.02 6.85
CA ASP A 105 -11.44 -5.52 6.92
C ASP A 105 -10.63 -6.19 8.04
N THR A 106 -11.20 -7.21 8.66
CA THR A 106 -10.55 -8.04 9.68
C THR A 106 -11.12 -9.44 9.61
N TRP A 107 -10.27 -10.44 9.78
CA TRP A 107 -10.69 -11.84 9.82
C TRP A 107 -9.99 -12.55 10.97
N VAL A 108 -10.66 -13.56 11.51
CA VAL A 108 -10.17 -14.41 12.61
C VAL A 108 -10.49 -15.86 12.28
N PHE A 109 -9.50 -16.74 12.34
CA PHE A 109 -9.61 -18.14 11.97
C PHE A 109 -9.10 -19.07 13.08
N CYS A 110 -9.80 -20.18 13.32
CA CYS A 110 -9.35 -21.21 14.26
C CYS A 110 -8.79 -22.43 13.53
N GLY A 111 -7.45 -22.51 13.43
CA GLY A 111 -6.76 -23.54 12.64
C GLY A 111 -6.20 -24.72 13.42
N HIS A 112 -6.13 -24.66 14.76
CA HIS A 112 -5.51 -25.71 15.57
C HIS A 112 -6.56 -26.59 16.23
N ARG A 113 -6.68 -27.84 15.80
CA ARG A 113 -7.77 -28.74 16.19
C ARG A 113 -7.91 -28.90 17.70
N GLU A 114 -6.79 -29.08 18.40
CA GLU A 114 -6.74 -29.31 19.84
C GLU A 114 -7.11 -28.05 20.62
N ALA A 115 -6.56 -26.90 20.23
CA ALA A 115 -6.83 -25.62 20.91
C ALA A 115 -8.25 -25.09 20.62
N CYS A 116 -8.75 -25.31 19.41
CA CYS A 116 -10.03 -24.78 18.95
C CYS A 116 -11.24 -25.60 19.40
N GLY A 117 -11.08 -26.91 19.61
CA GLY A 117 -12.20 -27.80 19.96
C GLY A 117 -13.35 -27.69 18.97
N SER A 118 -14.55 -27.32 19.46
CA SER A 118 -15.75 -27.14 18.62
C SER A 118 -15.64 -26.00 17.60
N LYS A 119 -14.71 -25.07 17.83
CA LYS A 119 -14.47 -23.89 16.99
C LYS A 119 -13.51 -24.16 15.84
N PHE A 120 -12.99 -25.38 15.72
CA PHE A 120 -12.09 -25.73 14.64
C PHE A 120 -12.73 -25.42 13.28
N GLY A 121 -11.98 -24.70 12.44
CA GLY A 121 -12.39 -24.23 11.12
C GLY A 121 -13.25 -22.97 11.12
N GLU A 122 -13.71 -22.45 12.26
CA GLU A 122 -14.51 -21.21 12.29
C GLU A 122 -13.72 -20.04 11.68
N CYS A 123 -14.32 -19.37 10.71
CA CYS A 123 -13.81 -18.15 10.10
C CYS A 123 -14.76 -16.99 10.41
N TRP A 124 -14.31 -16.06 11.23
CA TRP A 124 -15.07 -14.87 11.60
C TRP A 124 -14.63 -13.71 10.72
N LEU A 125 -15.55 -13.20 9.90
CA LEU A 125 -15.32 -12.00 9.11
C LEU A 125 -15.88 -10.81 9.87
N LYS A 126 -15.05 -9.78 10.05
CA LYS A 126 -15.33 -8.66 10.96
C LYS A 126 -15.07 -7.32 10.28
N LYS A 127 -15.62 -6.28 10.90
CA LYS A 127 -15.42 -4.89 10.53
C LYS A 127 -14.85 -4.08 11.68
N GLN A 128 -13.75 -3.38 11.45
CA GLN A 128 -13.17 -2.41 12.40
C GLN A 128 -13.89 -1.07 12.31
N GLN A 129 -13.94 -0.34 13.43
CA GLN A 129 -14.27 1.08 13.41
C GLN A 129 -13.16 1.88 12.70
N ASP A 130 -11.89 1.53 12.98
CA ASP A 130 -10.72 2.10 12.32
C ASP A 130 -9.67 1.01 12.05
N THR A 131 -9.49 0.64 10.78
CA THR A 131 -8.53 -0.41 10.38
C THR A 131 -7.07 -0.04 10.70
N PHE A 132 -6.74 1.25 10.85
CA PHE A 132 -5.39 1.68 11.27
C PHE A 132 -5.19 1.57 12.79
N ARG A 133 -6.25 1.30 13.55
CA ARG A 133 -6.24 1.09 15.00
C ARG A 133 -7.15 -0.09 15.34
N PRO A 134 -6.80 -1.31 14.89
CA PRO A 134 -7.67 -2.46 15.08
C PRO A 134 -7.86 -2.75 16.57
N ASP A 135 -9.08 -3.13 16.95
CA ASP A 135 -9.39 -3.48 18.33
C ASP A 135 -8.73 -4.81 18.68
N ARG A 136 -7.73 -4.77 19.56
CA ARG A 136 -6.99 -5.95 20.06
C ARG A 136 -7.49 -6.29 21.45
N GLN A 137 -8.04 -7.50 21.63
CA GLN A 137 -8.46 -7.94 22.97
C GLN A 137 -7.29 -8.60 23.70
N GLU A 138 -6.77 -9.69 23.14
CA GLU A 138 -5.69 -10.47 23.74
C GLU A 138 -4.71 -10.99 22.67
N ALA A 139 -3.47 -11.23 23.10
CA ALA A 139 -2.42 -11.85 22.30
C ALA A 139 -1.56 -12.77 23.18
N GLY A 140 -0.94 -13.79 22.59
CA GLY A 140 -0.02 -14.72 23.24
C GLY A 140 -0.52 -16.16 23.27
N ASN A 141 0.31 -17.09 23.76
CA ASN A 141 0.17 -18.55 23.57
C ASN A 141 -1.13 -19.21 24.08
N LYS A 142 -2.00 -18.47 24.76
CA LYS A 142 -3.33 -18.95 25.19
C LYS A 142 -4.43 -18.65 24.18
N ILE A 143 -4.15 -17.82 23.17
CA ILE A 143 -5.08 -17.41 22.13
C ILE A 143 -5.02 -18.43 20.99
N MET A 144 -6.15 -19.07 20.71
CA MET A 144 -6.27 -20.10 19.66
C MET A 144 -6.47 -19.53 18.25
N TRP A 145 -6.64 -18.21 18.15
CA TRP A 145 -7.03 -17.52 16.93
C TRP A 145 -5.81 -17.08 16.12
N THR A 146 -5.92 -17.24 14.80
CA THR A 146 -5.07 -16.56 13.82
C THR A 146 -5.86 -15.39 13.23
N SER A 147 -5.32 -14.19 13.26
CA SER A 147 -6.04 -12.99 12.78
C SER A 147 -5.26 -12.19 11.76
N GLY A 148 -5.97 -11.44 10.92
CA GLY A 148 -5.36 -10.49 10.00
C GLY A 148 -6.30 -9.34 9.67
N ILE A 149 -5.74 -8.28 9.08
CA ILE A 149 -6.50 -7.13 8.59
C ILE A 149 -6.40 -7.04 7.06
N ILE A 150 -7.36 -6.34 6.46
CA ILE A 150 -7.39 -6.06 5.03
C ILE A 150 -7.63 -4.58 4.84
N PHE A 151 -6.81 -3.95 4.00
CA PHE A 151 -7.09 -2.59 3.53
C PHE A 151 -7.82 -2.66 2.19
N GLY A 152 -8.93 -1.93 2.09
CA GLY A 152 -9.61 -1.76 0.82
C GLY A 152 -8.83 -0.94 -0.20
N ARG A 153 -9.34 -0.90 -1.44
CA ARG A 153 -8.80 -0.04 -2.50
C ARG A 153 -8.63 1.40 -2.01
N GLY A 154 -7.46 1.99 -2.27
CA GLY A 154 -7.10 3.34 -1.83
C GLY A 154 -6.90 3.52 -0.31
N LYS A 155 -7.07 2.48 0.51
CA LYS A 155 -6.73 2.46 1.94
C LYS A 155 -5.38 1.77 2.15
N GLY A 156 -4.91 1.78 3.41
CA GLY A 156 -3.65 1.14 3.76
C GLY A 156 -2.43 1.88 3.24
N ILE A 157 -2.56 3.18 2.97
CA ILE A 157 -1.46 4.02 2.54
C ILE A 157 -1.03 4.90 3.73
N VAL A 158 0.27 4.87 4.04
CA VAL A 158 0.89 5.71 5.06
C VAL A 158 1.84 6.71 4.41
N ALA A 159 2.03 7.85 5.06
CA ALA A 159 2.96 8.89 4.64
C ALA A 159 4.25 8.80 5.46
N LEU A 160 5.39 8.74 4.76
CA LEU A 160 6.71 9.03 5.32
C LEU A 160 7.04 10.48 4.98
N GLU A 161 6.80 11.39 5.92
CA GLU A 161 7.02 12.83 5.74
C GLU A 161 8.47 13.20 6.03
N THR A 162 9.12 13.87 5.09
CA THR A 162 10.50 14.37 5.21
C THR A 162 10.57 15.84 4.81
N GLU A 163 11.72 16.49 5.02
CA GLU A 163 11.96 17.85 4.48
C GLU A 163 12.05 17.89 2.94
N HIS A 164 12.14 16.73 2.28
CA HIS A 164 12.25 16.61 0.82
C HIS A 164 10.93 16.26 0.13
N GLY A 165 9.87 15.99 0.90
CA GLY A 165 8.56 15.59 0.39
C GLY A 165 7.92 14.49 1.25
N THR A 166 6.69 14.13 0.87
CA THR A 166 5.95 13.03 1.49
C THR A 166 5.98 11.82 0.60
N ILE A 167 6.50 10.70 1.10
CA ILE A 167 6.55 9.42 0.37
C ILE A 167 5.37 8.58 0.85
N ARG A 168 4.39 8.33 -0.02
CA ARG A 168 3.26 7.46 0.28
C ARG A 168 3.64 6.00 0.04
N VAL A 169 3.42 5.17 1.05
CA VAL A 169 3.70 3.74 1.03
C VAL A 169 2.39 2.97 1.17
N LYS A 170 2.07 2.16 0.16
CA LYS A 170 0.98 1.18 0.19
C LYS A 170 1.45 -0.03 1.00
N LEU A 171 0.77 -0.30 2.11
CA LEU A 171 1.07 -1.41 3.02
C LEU A 171 0.53 -2.75 2.49
N LEU A 172 1.18 -3.85 2.89
CA LEU A 172 0.81 -5.22 2.50
C LEU A 172 0.38 -6.06 3.72
N PRO A 173 -0.78 -5.78 4.34
CA PRO A 173 -1.20 -6.45 5.58
C PRO A 173 -1.46 -7.95 5.42
N GLU A 174 -1.80 -8.39 4.22
CA GLU A 174 -2.06 -9.80 3.93
C GLU A 174 -0.75 -10.59 3.84
N CYS A 175 0.33 -9.94 3.41
CA CYS A 175 1.61 -10.57 3.13
C CYS A 175 2.58 -10.48 4.31
N SER A 176 2.61 -9.32 4.97
CA SER A 176 3.55 -9.02 6.07
C SER A 176 2.80 -8.49 7.30
N PRO A 177 1.88 -9.29 7.89
CA PRO A 177 0.96 -8.84 8.93
C PRO A 177 1.67 -8.37 10.22
N ARG A 178 2.76 -9.01 10.65
CA ARG A 178 3.53 -8.58 11.84
C ARG A 178 4.23 -7.25 11.59
N SER A 179 4.80 -7.07 10.39
CA SER A 179 5.35 -5.80 9.95
C SER A 179 4.30 -4.70 9.99
N ILE A 180 3.10 -4.96 9.46
CA ILE A 180 2.02 -3.97 9.47
C ILE A 180 1.57 -3.64 10.89
N MET A 181 1.48 -4.62 11.80
CA MET A 181 1.15 -4.34 13.20
C MET A 181 2.13 -3.37 13.86
N TYR A 182 3.43 -3.51 13.58
CA TYR A 182 4.43 -2.54 14.06
C TYR A 182 4.23 -1.15 13.46
N ILE A 183 3.96 -1.06 12.15
CA ILE A 183 3.66 0.23 11.50
C ILE A 183 2.41 0.89 12.12
N LEU A 184 1.37 0.12 12.45
CA LEU A 184 0.17 0.65 13.11
C LEU A 184 0.46 1.14 14.54
N GLU A 185 1.37 0.50 15.26
CA GLU A 185 1.84 0.96 16.55
C GLU A 185 2.62 2.28 16.44
N LEU A 186 3.51 2.38 15.44
CA LEU A 186 4.22 3.63 15.12
C LEU A 186 3.26 4.79 14.82
N LEU A 187 2.18 4.53 14.08
CA LEU A 187 1.15 5.53 13.77
C LEU A 187 0.40 6.03 15.00
N SER A 188 0.40 5.26 16.09
CA SER A 188 -0.19 5.69 17.36
C SER A 188 0.70 6.70 18.10
N SER A 189 1.99 6.78 17.75
CA SER A 189 2.90 7.82 18.24
C SER A 189 2.69 9.13 17.47
N ARG A 190 2.75 10.27 18.20
CA ARG A 190 2.65 11.61 17.57
C ARG A 190 3.88 11.95 16.73
N HIS A 191 5.03 11.38 17.06
CA HIS A 191 6.30 11.60 16.40
C HIS A 191 7.07 10.29 16.42
N CYS A 192 7.52 9.80 15.25
CA CYS A 192 8.56 8.77 15.25
C CYS A 192 9.90 9.43 15.60
N ALA A 193 10.09 9.78 16.87
CA ALA A 193 11.32 10.40 17.36
C ALA A 193 12.44 9.35 17.28
N GLY A 194 13.29 9.45 16.26
CA GLY A 194 14.35 8.45 15.99
C GLY A 194 14.36 7.98 14.54
N CYS A 195 13.18 7.92 13.90
CA CYS A 195 13.05 7.55 12.50
C CYS A 195 13.81 8.52 11.60
N ARG A 196 14.63 7.95 10.70
CA ARG A 196 15.44 8.72 9.76
C ARG A 196 15.98 7.84 8.65
N PHE A 197 16.31 8.45 7.52
CA PHE A 197 17.23 7.88 6.54
C PHE A 197 18.66 8.32 6.87
N TYR A 198 19.61 7.39 6.77
CA TYR A 198 21.02 7.64 7.05
C TYR A 198 21.96 7.13 5.96
N ARG A 199 21.47 6.31 5.02
CA ARG A 199 22.23 5.80 3.89
C ARG A 199 21.45 6.05 2.61
N ALA A 200 22.14 6.49 1.57
CA ALA A 200 21.54 6.86 0.30
C ALA A 200 22.52 6.53 -0.83
N GLU A 201 22.08 5.66 -1.73
CA GLU A 201 22.88 5.20 -2.86
C GLU A 201 22.05 5.30 -4.13
N GLY A 202 22.49 6.14 -5.06
CA GLY A 202 21.88 6.24 -6.39
C GLY A 202 22.10 4.97 -7.23
N ARG A 203 21.60 4.99 -8.47
CA ARG A 203 21.73 3.85 -9.39
C ARG A 203 23.13 3.64 -9.96
N GLY A 204 23.97 4.68 -9.95
CA GLY A 204 25.26 4.66 -10.66
C GLY A 204 25.09 4.25 -12.13
N GLU A 205 26.08 3.52 -12.65
CA GLU A 205 26.05 2.92 -13.99
C GLU A 205 25.60 1.45 -13.95
N VAL A 206 24.91 1.04 -12.87
CA VAL A 206 24.49 -0.36 -12.63
C VAL A 206 23.03 -0.61 -13.01
N TRP A 207 22.16 0.40 -12.89
CA TRP A 207 20.76 0.32 -13.32
C TRP A 207 20.37 1.47 -14.25
N ASP A 208 19.42 1.21 -15.15
CA ASP A 208 18.84 2.21 -16.05
C ASP A 208 17.83 3.15 -15.35
N SER A 209 17.25 4.08 -16.10
CA SER A 209 16.25 5.03 -15.58
C SER A 209 14.95 4.38 -15.08
N HIS A 210 14.66 3.15 -15.50
CA HIS A 210 13.51 2.35 -15.08
C HIS A 210 13.84 1.41 -13.92
N GLY A 211 15.10 1.40 -13.47
CA GLY A 211 15.58 0.50 -12.42
C GLY A 211 15.91 -0.91 -12.90
N ASN A 212 16.08 -1.14 -14.21
CA ASN A 212 16.53 -2.43 -14.72
C ASN A 212 18.06 -2.53 -14.68
N HIS A 213 18.57 -3.69 -14.28
CA HIS A 213 20.00 -3.93 -14.22
C HIS A 213 20.63 -3.88 -15.62
N ILE A 214 21.71 -3.11 -15.75
CA ILE A 214 22.48 -2.98 -16.99
C ILE A 214 23.27 -4.26 -17.22
N LYS A 215 23.29 -4.75 -18.46
CA LYS A 215 23.99 -6.00 -18.79
C LYS A 215 25.47 -5.90 -18.41
N ASP A 216 25.99 -6.95 -17.78
CA ASP A 216 27.40 -7.11 -17.40
C ASP A 216 27.91 -6.14 -16.30
N ALA A 217 27.04 -5.29 -15.72
CA ALA A 217 27.38 -4.51 -14.53
C ALA A 217 27.50 -5.42 -13.28
N SER A 218 28.37 -5.04 -12.34
CA SER A 218 28.46 -5.71 -11.04
C SER A 218 27.34 -5.23 -10.13
N PHE A 219 26.76 -6.13 -9.34
CA PHE A 219 25.78 -5.79 -8.31
C PHE A 219 26.45 -5.04 -7.15
N GLY A 220 26.48 -3.72 -7.30
CA GLY A 220 26.92 -2.75 -6.30
C GLY A 220 28.36 -2.89 -5.78
N PRO A 221 28.76 -1.96 -4.89
CA PRO A 221 28.11 -0.65 -4.70
C PRO A 221 28.20 0.23 -5.96
N PRO A 222 27.24 1.15 -6.20
CA PRO A 222 26.09 1.43 -5.33
C PRO A 222 24.99 0.36 -5.42
N TYR A 223 24.10 0.31 -4.43
CA TYR A 223 22.99 -0.65 -4.36
C TYR A 223 21.62 -0.03 -4.66
N ALA A 224 21.55 1.17 -5.23
CA ALA A 224 20.29 1.81 -5.66
C ALA A 224 19.18 1.79 -4.59
N LEU A 225 19.46 2.32 -3.40
CA LEU A 225 18.53 2.31 -2.27
C LEU A 225 18.64 3.57 -1.40
N VAL A 226 17.57 3.84 -0.67
CA VAL A 226 17.60 4.72 0.51
C VAL A 226 17.30 3.87 1.74
N GLN A 227 18.24 3.83 2.68
CA GLN A 227 18.15 3.02 3.90
C GLN A 227 18.04 3.92 5.14
N GLY A 228 17.22 3.47 6.07
CA GLY A 228 16.90 4.17 7.30
C GLY A 228 16.47 3.22 8.41
N THR A 229 16.02 3.80 9.51
CA THR A 229 15.47 3.08 10.65
C THR A 229 14.05 3.54 10.92
N LEU A 230 13.17 2.60 11.28
CA LEU A 230 11.85 2.87 11.82
C LEU A 230 11.80 2.68 13.34
N GLU A 231 12.92 2.78 14.03
CA GLU A 231 12.96 2.76 15.50
C GLU A 231 12.50 4.10 16.09
N ALA A 232 11.40 4.06 16.86
CA ALA A 232 10.86 5.24 17.53
C ALA A 232 11.10 5.19 19.03
N GLN A 233 11.53 6.32 19.60
CA GLN A 233 11.62 6.46 21.04
C GLN A 233 10.23 6.26 21.68
N GLY A 234 10.16 5.32 22.62
CA GLY A 234 8.92 5.01 23.36
C GLY A 234 8.00 4.01 22.66
N VAL A 235 8.38 3.47 21.49
CA VAL A 235 7.73 2.31 20.87
C VAL A 235 8.72 1.16 20.88
N ALA A 236 8.37 0.05 21.53
CA ALA A 236 9.26 -1.11 21.57
C ALA A 236 9.31 -1.76 20.19
N PHE A 237 10.51 -2.09 19.72
CA PHE A 237 10.69 -2.94 18.55
C PHE A 237 11.08 -4.34 19.01
N ASN A 238 10.40 -5.36 18.48
CA ASN A 238 10.80 -6.75 18.61
C ASN A 238 11.10 -7.26 17.21
N ASP A 239 12.16 -8.07 17.08
CA ASP A 239 12.54 -8.72 15.83
C ASP A 239 11.31 -9.31 15.13
N ILE A 240 11.13 -8.88 13.88
CA ILE A 240 10.06 -9.38 13.03
C ILE A 240 10.61 -10.58 12.27
N PRO A 241 10.05 -11.79 12.45
CA PRO A 241 10.47 -12.96 11.69
C PRO A 241 10.10 -12.79 10.22
N ASP A 242 10.80 -13.50 9.34
CA ASP A 242 10.57 -13.44 7.90
C ASP A 242 9.10 -13.68 7.53
N GLU A 243 8.54 -12.79 6.71
CA GLU A 243 7.17 -12.87 6.21
C GLU A 243 7.16 -13.07 4.69
N PHE A 244 6.73 -12.07 3.94
CA PHE A 244 6.70 -12.10 2.49
C PHE A 244 8.02 -11.60 1.91
N CYS A 245 8.81 -12.52 1.36
CA CYS A 245 10.13 -12.22 0.78
C CYS A 245 10.15 -12.38 -0.75
N PRO A 246 9.45 -11.55 -1.54
CA PRO A 246 9.52 -11.62 -2.99
C PRO A 246 10.90 -11.16 -3.50
N THR A 247 11.12 -11.28 -4.80
CA THR A 247 12.18 -10.51 -5.46
C THR A 247 11.93 -9.01 -5.28
N ILE A 248 12.95 -8.29 -4.85
CA ILE A 248 12.88 -6.83 -4.66
C ILE A 248 12.71 -6.12 -6.01
N THR A 249 11.71 -5.27 -6.09
CA THR A 249 11.43 -4.41 -7.25
C THR A 249 11.53 -2.93 -6.87
N ARG A 250 11.67 -2.08 -7.88
CA ARG A 250 11.68 -0.63 -7.71
C ARG A 250 10.46 -0.18 -6.91
N GLY A 251 10.71 0.54 -5.81
CA GLY A 251 9.69 1.04 -4.89
C GLY A 251 9.32 0.08 -3.77
N SER A 252 9.86 -1.15 -3.73
CA SER A 252 9.69 -2.05 -2.59
C SER A 252 10.23 -1.41 -1.31
N VAL A 253 9.46 -1.54 -0.23
CA VAL A 253 9.84 -1.13 1.13
C VAL A 253 9.99 -2.40 1.97
N ALA A 254 11.20 -2.65 2.45
CA ALA A 254 11.56 -3.92 3.06
C ALA A 254 12.45 -3.74 4.30
N TRP A 255 12.35 -4.68 5.22
CA TRP A 255 13.26 -4.76 6.37
C TRP A 255 14.64 -5.23 5.95
N ILE A 256 15.66 -4.74 6.65
CA ILE A 256 17.00 -5.32 6.67
C ILE A 256 17.04 -6.25 7.88
N GLU A 257 17.35 -7.52 7.63
CA GLU A 257 17.23 -8.58 8.64
C GLU A 257 15.82 -8.55 9.28
N SER A 258 15.72 -8.65 10.60
CA SER A 258 14.46 -8.65 11.34
C SER A 258 13.93 -7.25 11.67
N GLY A 259 14.47 -6.19 11.04
CA GLY A 259 14.20 -4.77 11.37
C GLY A 259 14.92 -4.29 12.65
N PRO A 260 14.71 -3.03 13.10
CA PRO A 260 13.84 -1.98 12.54
C PRO A 260 14.48 -1.20 11.39
N GLU A 261 15.67 -1.61 10.98
CA GLU A 261 16.35 -1.08 9.81
C GLU A 261 15.59 -1.50 8.54
N PHE A 262 15.42 -0.56 7.62
CA PHE A 262 14.64 -0.77 6.40
C PHE A 262 15.25 -0.02 5.22
N PHE A 263 14.84 -0.40 4.02
CA PHE A 263 15.19 0.35 2.82
C PHE A 263 13.99 0.54 1.89
N ILE A 264 14.10 1.56 1.06
CA ILE A 264 13.28 1.78 -0.13
C ILE A 264 14.17 1.56 -1.34
N SER A 265 13.79 0.62 -2.21
CA SER A 265 14.58 0.33 -3.40
C SER A 265 14.28 1.31 -4.55
N LEU A 266 15.34 1.78 -5.20
CA LEU A 266 15.26 2.60 -6.42
C LEU A 266 15.28 1.74 -7.70
N SER A 267 15.49 0.43 -7.59
CA SER A 267 15.76 -0.46 -8.72
C SER A 267 15.22 -1.89 -8.52
N ASN A 268 15.27 -2.70 -9.57
CA ASN A 268 14.94 -4.12 -9.51
C ASN A 268 16.19 -4.91 -9.13
N HIS A 269 16.10 -5.69 -8.06
CA HIS A 269 17.20 -6.51 -7.51
C HIS A 269 16.85 -7.99 -7.61
N ARG A 270 17.17 -8.60 -8.76
CA ARG A 270 16.89 -10.03 -9.03
C ARG A 270 17.74 -10.95 -8.14
N GLU A 271 18.89 -10.45 -7.73
CA GLU A 271 19.83 -11.08 -6.81
C GLU A 271 19.31 -11.15 -5.37
N TRP A 272 18.29 -10.35 -5.02
CA TRP A 272 17.63 -10.34 -3.70
C TRP A 272 16.26 -11.02 -3.73
N THR A 273 16.24 -12.25 -4.22
CA THR A 273 15.03 -13.09 -4.22
C THR A 273 14.97 -13.91 -2.94
N ASN A 274 13.80 -13.94 -2.26
CA ASN A 274 13.62 -14.66 -0.99
C ASN A 274 14.55 -14.18 0.13
N THR A 275 14.96 -12.90 0.11
CA THR A 275 15.98 -12.36 1.03
C THR A 275 15.42 -11.40 2.08
N TYR A 276 14.49 -10.53 1.70
CA TYR A 276 14.03 -9.44 2.57
C TYR A 276 12.52 -9.44 2.70
N THR A 277 12.02 -9.24 3.93
CA THR A 277 10.58 -9.08 4.18
C THR A 277 10.10 -7.75 3.61
N VAL A 278 9.28 -7.81 2.55
CA VAL A 278 8.64 -6.64 1.93
C VAL A 278 7.30 -6.39 2.62
N PHE A 279 7.15 -5.22 3.23
CA PHE A 279 5.92 -4.84 3.94
C PHE A 279 5.13 -3.72 3.25
N GLY A 280 5.69 -3.11 2.21
CA GLY A 280 4.99 -2.10 1.44
C GLY A 280 5.65 -1.78 0.11
N SER A 281 5.01 -0.92 -0.65
CA SER A 281 5.55 -0.33 -1.86
C SER A 281 5.27 1.17 -1.94
N VAL A 282 6.24 1.93 -2.42
CA VAL A 282 6.09 3.36 -2.68
C VAL A 282 5.12 3.55 -3.85
N VAL A 283 4.19 4.48 -3.67
CA VAL A 283 3.27 4.91 -4.72
C VAL A 283 4.08 5.55 -5.87
N ALA A 284 3.76 5.17 -7.11
CA ALA A 284 4.61 5.47 -8.27
C ALA A 284 4.93 6.96 -8.45
N GLU A 285 3.97 7.84 -8.15
CA GLU A 285 4.13 9.30 -8.26
C GLU A 285 5.17 9.86 -7.27
N ASP A 286 5.39 9.19 -6.14
CA ASP A 286 6.27 9.69 -5.08
C ASP A 286 7.70 9.16 -5.19
N MET A 287 7.96 8.28 -6.17
CA MET A 287 9.30 7.73 -6.37
C MET A 287 10.34 8.80 -6.68
N GLU A 288 9.97 9.91 -7.34
CA GLU A 288 10.88 11.04 -7.59
C GLU A 288 11.44 11.67 -6.30
N ILE A 289 10.70 11.58 -5.18
CA ILE A 289 11.15 12.07 -3.88
C ILE A 289 12.24 11.16 -3.34
N VAL A 290 12.09 9.84 -3.51
CA VAL A 290 13.09 8.85 -3.10
C VAL A 290 14.37 9.02 -3.93
N GLU A 291 14.25 9.22 -5.25
CA GLU A 291 15.41 9.53 -6.12
C GLU A 291 16.13 10.80 -5.66
N ARG A 292 15.38 11.84 -5.27
CA ARG A 292 15.96 13.10 -4.78
C ARG A 292 16.75 12.90 -3.49
N ILE A 293 16.23 12.09 -2.57
CA ILE A 293 16.95 11.73 -1.33
C ILE A 293 18.21 10.94 -1.65
N ALA A 294 18.17 10.05 -2.65
CA ALA A 294 19.32 9.26 -3.10
C ALA A 294 20.48 10.09 -3.67
N GLN A 295 20.23 11.34 -4.05
CA GLN A 295 21.22 12.29 -4.60
C GLN A 295 21.73 13.30 -3.56
N LEU A 296 21.32 13.20 -2.30
CA LEU A 296 21.82 14.08 -1.25
C LEU A 296 23.31 13.83 -0.98
N PRO A 297 24.04 14.82 -0.43
CA PRO A 297 25.45 14.66 -0.09
C PRO A 297 25.71 13.47 0.84
N THR A 298 26.67 12.63 0.46
CA THR A 298 27.10 11.45 1.22
C THR A 298 28.60 11.44 1.45
N LYS A 299 29.01 10.83 2.55
CA LYS A 299 30.39 10.43 2.82
C LYS A 299 30.56 8.90 2.68
N PRO A 300 31.69 8.42 2.17
CA PRO A 300 31.97 6.99 2.13
C PRO A 300 32.17 6.44 3.55
N ASP A 301 31.72 5.20 3.76
CA ASP A 301 31.97 4.41 4.97
C ASP A 301 32.12 2.92 4.59
N VAL A 302 32.54 2.06 5.52
CA VAL A 302 32.71 0.63 5.30
C VAL A 302 32.00 -0.18 6.38
N TRP A 303 30.99 -0.95 6.01
CA TRP A 303 30.26 -1.83 6.92
C TRP A 303 30.50 -3.28 6.53
N ASN A 304 31.02 -4.09 7.46
CA ASN A 304 31.33 -5.50 7.22
C ASN A 304 32.16 -5.77 5.95
N GLY A 305 33.07 -4.85 5.61
CA GLY A 305 33.92 -4.93 4.41
C GLY A 305 33.26 -4.44 3.11
N VAL A 306 32.01 -3.96 3.16
CA VAL A 306 31.30 -3.39 2.01
C VAL A 306 31.37 -1.87 2.07
N SER A 307 31.77 -1.23 0.96
CA SER A 307 31.73 0.23 0.84
C SER A 307 30.29 0.73 0.72
N VAL A 308 29.91 1.72 1.53
CA VAL A 308 28.56 2.28 1.57
C VAL A 308 28.60 3.81 1.51
N SER A 309 27.52 4.42 1.05
CA SER A 309 27.37 5.90 1.01
C SER A 309 26.41 6.38 2.10
N VAL A 310 26.98 6.95 3.16
CA VAL A 310 26.23 7.44 4.33
C VAL A 310 25.89 8.91 4.12
N LEU A 311 24.64 9.30 4.34
CA LEU A 311 24.20 10.69 4.28
C LEU A 311 25.02 11.56 5.24
N GLU A 312 25.56 12.68 4.76
CA GLU A 312 26.29 13.63 5.61
C GLU A 312 25.38 14.21 6.70
N LYS A 313 24.13 14.48 6.33
CA LYS A 313 23.04 14.85 7.24
C LYS A 313 21.93 13.81 7.10
N HIS A 314 21.65 13.09 8.18
CA HIS A 314 20.50 12.17 8.22
C HIS A 314 19.20 12.94 7.93
N VAL A 315 18.28 12.32 7.19
CA VAL A 315 16.97 12.89 6.85
C VAL A 315 15.96 12.36 7.87
N PRO A 316 15.50 13.17 8.84
CA PRO A 316 14.46 12.74 9.76
C PRO A 316 13.16 12.47 9.00
N LEU A 317 12.41 11.46 9.42
CA LEU A 317 11.11 11.15 8.84
C LEU A 317 10.03 10.97 9.91
N LYS A 318 8.79 11.32 9.55
CA LYS A 318 7.60 11.04 10.38
C LYS A 318 6.71 10.04 9.66
N VAL A 319 6.19 9.07 10.39
CA VAL A 319 5.18 8.14 9.88
C VAL A 319 3.80 8.71 10.23
N ARG A 320 2.94 8.90 9.22
CA ARG A 320 1.61 9.50 9.36
C ARG A 320 0.56 8.71 8.61
N ARG A 321 -0.67 8.77 9.13
CA ARG A 321 -1.85 8.36 8.37
C ARG A 321 -2.18 9.45 7.35
N ILE A 322 -2.53 9.06 6.14
CA ILE A 322 -3.08 9.99 5.16
C ILE A 322 -4.55 10.22 5.49
N GLU A 323 -4.91 11.46 5.83
CA GLU A 323 -6.30 11.87 5.82
C GLU A 323 -6.70 12.13 4.37
N ILE A 324 -7.42 11.17 3.76
CA ILE A 324 -8.08 11.44 2.49
C ILE A 324 -9.17 12.45 2.81
N ALA A 325 -8.98 13.69 2.37
CA ALA A 325 -9.99 14.73 2.49
C ALA A 325 -11.30 14.18 1.93
N ARG A 326 -12.33 14.13 2.78
CA ARG A 326 -13.68 13.82 2.32
C ARG A 326 -14.10 15.00 1.43
N SER A 327 -14.08 14.78 0.11
CA SER A 327 -14.76 15.63 -0.86
C SER A 327 -16.26 15.62 -0.62
#